data_AF-A0A8T1UGC0-F1
#
_entry.id   AF-A0A8T1UGC0-F1
#
_cell.length_a   1.000
_cell.length_b   1.000
_cell.length_c   1.000
_cell.angle_alpha   90.00
_cell.angle_beta   90.00
_cell.angle_gamma   90.00
#
_symmetry.space_group_name_H-M   'P 1'
#
loop_
_entity.id
_entity.type
_entity.pdbx_description
1 polymer ?
#
loop_
_entity_poly.entity_id
_entity_poly.type
_entity_poly.pdbx_seq_one_letter_code
_entity_poly.pdbx_strand_id
1 'polypeptide(L)'
;MDEKLIPKDSSSPRNSVVAIETLQGDADHHVEPDPEPMEEVRELLKLITGTTVLEFLPGFVSILLAGNMGGPNTQHYVDAATISVMSLGLGLASALDTLCSQAYGAKRSDKIGIYFQTGVVVLSVALVPMLVINSFAEPILNLLGQHTHLVRKVMQCQNIVKPLVAIAVIGNLVNLAAGYGLAYHTSLAFNGIAIARSLGNITLALLLVPYFMWQPQHLRQWWGHGWNIKAAVSYVNLFVQIGCPGMVMLAVEVWAFEILAILAGILPDSAVALSTHAVLMNVNIILYTAFYGIAVAASIRVGNCLGADQPKKAKMACFLALTITLGVSMVYGAAIMAMWSPLEIADGLNAVMQGIFRGAGKQKPAAVANVIGYYGGGIPLGAILAFAADMGVEGLWWGIGFGIAATWLSLTFMMLNYWRWDQLASEARQRTAQ
;
A
#
# COMPACT_ATOMS: atom_id res chain seq x y z
N MET A 1 -51.77 -16.18 -46.42
CA MET A 1 -51.40 -14.76 -46.53
C MET A 1 -51.19 -14.25 -45.12
N ASP A 2 -49.91 -14.01 -44.84
CA ASP A 2 -49.20 -13.34 -43.73
C ASP A 2 -50.00 -12.65 -42.61
N GLU A 3 -49.55 -12.86 -41.35
CA GLU A 3 -48.98 -11.75 -40.57
C GLU A 3 -48.04 -12.22 -39.43
N LYS A 4 -47.00 -11.43 -39.20
CA LYS A 4 -45.82 -11.63 -38.33
C LYS A 4 -46.16 -11.67 -36.83
N LEU A 5 -45.41 -12.44 -36.05
CA LEU A 5 -45.24 -12.25 -34.60
C LEU A 5 -43.76 -12.14 -34.23
N ILE A 6 -43.39 -10.95 -33.78
CA ILE A 6 -42.10 -10.53 -33.22
C ILE A 6 -41.92 -11.17 -31.82
N PRO A 7 -40.72 -11.63 -31.42
CA PRO A 7 -40.51 -12.19 -30.09
C PRO A 7 -40.54 -11.08 -29.02
N LYS A 8 -41.36 -11.24 -27.99
CA LYS A 8 -41.42 -10.35 -26.82
C LYS A 8 -40.17 -10.53 -25.95
N ASP A 9 -39.60 -9.37 -25.64
CA ASP A 9 -38.48 -9.08 -24.75
C ASP A 9 -38.47 -9.89 -23.44
N SER A 10 -37.34 -10.54 -23.14
CA SER A 10 -37.10 -11.32 -21.92
C SER A 10 -36.31 -10.51 -20.89
N SER A 11 -36.83 -9.35 -20.48
CA SER A 11 -36.31 -8.56 -19.36
C SER A 11 -37.22 -8.72 -18.14
N SER A 12 -37.07 -9.84 -17.42
CA SER A 12 -37.79 -10.13 -16.17
C SER A 12 -36.78 -10.26 -15.02
N PRO A 13 -36.92 -9.47 -13.94
CA PRO A 13 -36.04 -9.55 -12.76
C PRO A 13 -36.21 -10.86 -11.95
N ARG A 14 -37.13 -11.76 -12.33
CA ARG A 14 -37.27 -13.08 -11.69
C ARG A 14 -36.14 -14.04 -12.04
N ASN A 15 -35.58 -13.97 -13.24
CA ASN A 15 -34.51 -14.90 -13.64
C ASN A 15 -33.19 -14.63 -12.90
N SER A 16 -32.93 -13.39 -12.51
CA SER A 16 -31.79 -13.04 -11.66
C SER A 16 -31.93 -13.52 -10.22
N VAL A 17 -33.16 -13.55 -9.68
CA VAL A 17 -33.41 -14.05 -8.31
C VAL A 17 -33.31 -15.58 -8.28
N VAL A 18 -33.85 -16.27 -9.30
CA VAL A 18 -33.76 -17.73 -9.41
C VAL A 18 -32.32 -18.20 -9.66
N ALA A 19 -31.50 -17.42 -10.38
CA ALA A 19 -30.06 -17.69 -10.54
C ALA A 19 -29.26 -17.50 -9.23
N ILE A 20 -29.70 -16.61 -8.33
CA ILE A 20 -29.09 -16.43 -7.00
C ILE A 20 -29.47 -17.58 -6.08
N GLU A 21 -30.71 -18.06 -6.11
CA GLU A 21 -31.17 -19.21 -5.30
C GLU A 21 -30.53 -20.53 -5.74
N THR A 22 -30.30 -20.74 -7.03
CA THR A 22 -29.63 -21.96 -7.53
C THR A 22 -28.14 -21.99 -7.22
N LEU A 23 -27.46 -20.84 -7.06
CA LEU A 23 -26.08 -20.79 -6.55
C LEU A 23 -25.97 -21.00 -5.04
N GLN A 24 -27.07 -20.84 -4.28
CA GLN A 24 -27.13 -21.15 -2.85
C GLN A 24 -27.43 -22.63 -2.57
N GLY A 25 -27.95 -23.38 -3.56
CA GLY A 25 -28.39 -24.77 -3.40
C GLY A 25 -27.28 -25.84 -3.38
N ASP A 26 -26.09 -25.55 -3.92
CA ASP A 26 -24.98 -26.51 -4.04
C ASP A 26 -23.75 -26.12 -3.19
N ALA A 27 -23.95 -25.35 -2.11
CA ALA A 27 -22.91 -25.19 -1.11
C ALA A 27 -22.90 -26.45 -0.22
N ASP A 28 -22.13 -27.46 -0.62
CA ASP A 28 -21.55 -28.40 0.34
C ASP A 28 -21.04 -27.55 1.51
N HIS A 29 -21.65 -27.70 2.69
CA HIS A 29 -21.19 -27.03 3.90
C HIS A 29 -19.83 -27.62 4.25
N HIS A 30 -18.78 -27.13 3.59
CA HIS A 30 -17.41 -27.28 4.03
C HIS A 30 -17.34 -26.62 5.41
N VAL A 31 -17.44 -27.45 6.44
CA VAL A 31 -17.26 -27.02 7.82
C VAL A 31 -15.82 -26.52 7.94
N GLU A 32 -15.65 -25.20 7.98
CA GLU A 32 -14.34 -24.59 8.16
C GLU A 32 -13.75 -25.07 9.50
N PRO A 33 -12.58 -25.74 9.50
CA PRO A 33 -11.93 -26.18 10.73
C PRO A 33 -11.54 -24.98 11.57
N ASP A 34 -11.61 -25.14 12.89
CA ASP A 34 -11.27 -24.04 13.79
C ASP A 34 -9.79 -23.65 13.64
N PRO A 35 -9.48 -22.35 13.51
CA PRO A 35 -8.12 -21.89 13.26
C PRO A 35 -7.23 -22.06 14.49
N GLU A 36 -6.03 -22.62 14.31
CA GLU A 36 -5.01 -22.66 15.36
C GLU A 36 -4.24 -21.32 15.42
N PRO A 37 -4.25 -20.60 16.56
CA PRO A 37 -3.62 -19.28 16.64
C PRO A 37 -2.12 -19.29 16.35
N MET A 38 -1.39 -20.32 16.79
CA MET A 38 0.06 -20.42 16.61
C MET A 38 0.45 -20.66 15.15
N GLU A 39 -0.35 -21.41 14.41
CA GLU A 39 -0.16 -21.60 12.97
C GLU A 39 -0.35 -20.28 12.22
N GLU A 40 -1.42 -19.54 12.55
CA GLU A 40 -1.72 -18.24 11.97
C GLU A 40 -0.63 -17.19 12.26
N VAL A 41 -0.11 -17.15 13.50
CA VAL A 41 1.03 -16.28 13.85
C VAL A 41 2.25 -16.62 13.01
N ARG A 42 2.55 -17.90 12.80
CA ARG A 42 3.69 -18.34 11.97
C ARG A 42 3.50 -17.92 10.52
N GLU A 43 2.31 -18.06 9.97
CA GLU A 43 2.01 -17.62 8.59
C GLU A 43 2.12 -16.10 8.43
N LEU A 44 1.65 -15.32 9.42
CA LEU A 44 1.82 -13.87 9.43
C LEU A 44 3.31 -13.48 9.51
N LEU A 45 4.08 -14.07 10.44
CA LEU A 45 5.51 -13.77 10.59
C LEU A 45 6.33 -14.17 9.35
N LYS A 46 5.95 -15.22 8.62
CA LYS A 46 6.58 -15.57 7.33
C LYS A 46 6.35 -14.50 6.27
N LEU A 47 5.18 -13.87 6.26
CA LEU A 47 4.82 -12.80 5.32
C LEU A 47 5.41 -11.44 5.71
N ILE A 48 5.63 -11.20 7.01
CA ILE A 48 6.39 -10.05 7.52
C ILE A 48 7.87 -10.28 7.17
N THR A 49 8.21 -10.07 5.90
CA THR A 49 9.59 -10.18 5.44
C THR A 49 10.31 -8.86 5.47
N GLY A 50 11.64 -8.91 5.68
CA GLY A 50 12.53 -7.74 5.63
C GLY A 50 12.52 -6.98 4.29
N THR A 51 11.79 -7.47 3.29
CA THR A 51 11.53 -6.78 2.02
C THR A 51 10.94 -5.40 2.23
N THR A 52 10.05 -5.23 3.20
CA THR A 52 9.43 -3.92 3.46
C THR A 52 10.44 -2.93 4.02
N VAL A 53 11.28 -3.37 4.96
CA VAL A 53 12.42 -2.56 5.46
C VAL A 53 13.35 -2.18 4.30
N LEU A 54 13.66 -3.15 3.43
CA LEU A 54 14.50 -2.93 2.25
C LEU A 54 13.83 -2.08 1.16
N GLU A 55 12.51 -1.87 1.18
CA GLU A 55 11.79 -1.01 0.23
C GLU A 55 11.91 0.48 0.59
N PHE A 56 11.97 0.81 1.88
CA PHE A 56 12.11 2.19 2.36
C PHE A 56 13.56 2.63 2.55
N LEU A 57 14.48 1.67 2.70
CA LEU A 57 15.91 1.92 2.87
C LEU A 57 16.55 2.77 1.75
N PRO A 58 16.18 2.64 0.45
CA PRO A 58 16.69 3.52 -0.60
C PRO A 58 16.32 5.00 -0.40
N GLY A 59 15.12 5.28 0.11
CA GLY A 59 14.67 6.63 0.42
C GLY A 59 15.47 7.23 1.57
N PHE A 60 15.65 6.45 2.64
CA PHE A 60 16.48 6.84 3.78
C PHE A 60 17.94 7.11 3.39
N VAL A 61 18.55 6.23 2.59
CA VAL A 61 19.92 6.42 2.08
C VAL A 61 20.02 7.69 1.23
N SER A 62 19.00 8.00 0.43
CA SER A 62 18.98 9.24 -0.37
C SER A 62 18.97 10.48 0.51
N ILE A 63 18.18 10.47 1.59
CA ILE A 63 18.12 11.56 2.59
C ILE A 63 19.47 11.71 3.31
N LEU A 64 20.06 10.60 3.75
CA LEU A 64 21.36 10.58 4.44
C LEU A 64 22.49 11.15 3.55
N LEU A 65 22.53 10.73 2.28
CA LEU A 65 23.53 11.22 1.32
C LEU A 65 23.30 12.71 1.03
N ALA A 66 22.06 13.14 0.76
CA ALA A 66 21.73 14.53 0.49
C ALA A 66 22.07 15.44 1.69
N GLY A 67 21.76 15.02 2.91
CA GLY A 67 22.04 15.75 4.15
C GLY A 67 23.55 15.96 4.40
N ASN A 68 24.39 15.01 4.00
CA ASN A 68 25.85 15.08 4.20
C ASN A 68 26.61 15.80 3.08
N MET A 69 25.93 16.28 2.04
CA MET A 69 26.60 16.93 0.91
C MET A 69 27.02 18.38 1.17
N GLY A 70 26.57 19.01 2.27
CA GLY A 70 27.00 20.35 2.70
C GLY A 70 26.86 21.43 1.63
N GLY A 71 25.72 22.13 1.55
CA GLY A 71 25.53 23.25 0.64
C GLY A 71 24.28 24.09 0.95
N PRO A 72 24.15 25.29 0.35
CA PRO A 72 23.04 26.21 0.63
C PRO A 72 21.66 25.64 0.26
N ASN A 73 21.60 24.65 -0.63
CA ASN A 73 20.35 24.02 -1.09
C ASN A 73 20.10 22.64 -0.48
N THR A 74 20.93 22.17 0.46
CA THR A 74 20.80 20.82 1.04
C THR A 74 19.40 20.58 1.62
N GLN A 75 18.83 21.57 2.30
CA GLN A 75 17.47 21.48 2.86
C GLN A 75 16.42 21.26 1.77
N HIS A 76 16.45 22.05 0.69
CA HIS A 76 15.52 21.92 -0.43
C HIS A 76 15.59 20.55 -1.12
N TYR A 77 16.76 19.91 -1.15
CA TYR A 77 16.91 18.56 -1.72
C TYR A 77 16.42 17.46 -0.79
N VAL A 78 16.62 17.60 0.52
CA VAL A 78 16.05 16.67 1.52
C VAL A 78 14.52 16.74 1.47
N ASP A 79 13.97 17.95 1.35
CA ASP A 79 12.52 18.17 1.22
C ASP A 79 11.99 17.59 -0.11
N ALA A 80 12.68 17.85 -1.24
CA ALA A 80 12.30 17.30 -2.54
C ALA A 80 12.42 15.76 -2.63
N ALA A 81 13.36 15.13 -1.89
CA ALA A 81 13.47 13.68 -1.81
C ALA A 81 12.32 13.03 -1.03
N THR A 82 11.67 13.81 -0.17
CA THR A 82 10.51 13.46 0.65
C THR A 82 9.20 13.63 -0.12
N ILE A 83 9.09 14.70 -0.92
CA ILE A 83 7.98 14.94 -1.86
C ILE A 83 8.06 13.92 -2.99
N SER A 84 7.41 12.78 -2.82
CA SER A 84 7.43 11.71 -3.81
C SER A 84 6.04 11.39 -4.31
N VAL A 85 5.88 11.47 -5.63
CA VAL A 85 4.72 11.01 -6.43
C VAL A 85 4.45 9.50 -6.24
N MET A 86 5.33 8.81 -5.51
CA MET A 86 5.21 7.39 -5.15
C MET A 86 3.90 7.01 -4.47
N SER A 87 3.24 7.91 -3.73
CA SER A 87 1.99 7.58 -3.03
C SER A 87 0.85 7.21 -4.00
N LEU A 88 0.78 7.88 -5.16
CA LEU A 88 -0.26 7.62 -6.17
C LEU A 88 -0.06 6.26 -6.87
N GLY A 89 1.16 5.99 -7.33
CA GLY A 89 1.50 4.72 -7.98
C GLY A 89 1.41 3.53 -7.04
N LEU A 90 1.90 3.68 -5.80
CA LEU A 90 1.84 2.64 -4.77
C LEU A 90 0.40 2.28 -4.39
N GLY A 91 -0.46 3.29 -4.29
CA GLY A 91 -1.85 3.10 -3.92
C GLY A 91 -2.71 2.49 -5.02
N LEU A 92 -2.53 2.87 -6.29
CA LEU A 92 -3.15 2.14 -7.41
C LEU A 92 -2.66 0.68 -7.47
N ALA A 93 -1.36 0.46 -7.29
CA ALA A 93 -0.80 -0.88 -7.27
C ALA A 93 -1.30 -1.74 -6.10
N SER A 94 -1.85 -1.14 -5.04
CA SER A 94 -2.42 -1.88 -3.90
C SER A 94 -3.67 -2.70 -4.24
N ALA A 95 -4.30 -2.45 -5.39
CA ALA A 95 -5.33 -3.36 -5.90
C ALA A 95 -4.80 -4.79 -6.13
N LEU A 96 -3.52 -4.94 -6.46
CA LEU A 96 -2.89 -6.26 -6.60
C LEU A 96 -2.81 -6.99 -5.27
N ASP A 97 -2.58 -6.27 -4.16
CA ASP A 97 -2.52 -6.87 -2.82
C ASP A 97 -3.85 -7.57 -2.48
N THR A 98 -4.98 -7.05 -2.96
CA THR A 98 -6.31 -7.67 -2.81
C THR A 98 -6.56 -8.74 -3.85
N LEU A 99 -6.42 -8.40 -5.14
CA LEU A 99 -6.85 -9.24 -6.25
C LEU A 99 -5.99 -10.51 -6.36
N CYS A 100 -4.66 -10.37 -6.23
CA CYS A 100 -3.74 -11.49 -6.33
C CYS A 100 -3.78 -12.39 -5.09
N SER A 101 -3.94 -11.83 -3.87
CA SER A 101 -4.08 -12.64 -2.66
C SER A 101 -5.40 -13.44 -2.65
N GLN A 102 -6.52 -12.81 -3.01
CA GLN A 102 -7.80 -13.52 -3.13
C GLN A 102 -7.74 -14.60 -4.22
N ALA A 103 -7.13 -14.31 -5.38
CA ALA A 103 -6.94 -15.32 -6.43
C ALA A 103 -6.02 -16.47 -6.00
N TYR A 104 -4.95 -16.16 -5.26
CA TYR A 104 -4.05 -17.17 -4.70
C TYR A 104 -4.78 -18.07 -3.70
N GLY A 105 -5.55 -17.49 -2.77
CA GLY A 105 -6.41 -18.22 -1.84
C GLY A 105 -7.43 -19.13 -2.53
N ALA A 106 -8.05 -18.64 -3.61
CA ALA A 106 -9.00 -19.39 -4.42
C ALA A 106 -8.35 -20.45 -5.33
N LYS A 107 -7.02 -20.61 -5.28
CA LYS A 107 -6.22 -21.49 -6.16
C LYS A 107 -6.39 -21.19 -7.66
N ARG A 108 -6.63 -19.91 -7.99
CA ARG A 108 -6.81 -19.39 -9.36
C ARG A 108 -5.54 -18.68 -9.83
N SER A 109 -4.45 -19.43 -9.97
CA SER A 109 -3.13 -18.88 -10.34
C SER A 109 -3.10 -18.29 -11.74
N ASP A 110 -3.99 -18.73 -12.63
CA ASP A 110 -4.21 -18.18 -13.97
C ASP A 110 -4.67 -16.71 -13.94
N LYS A 111 -5.54 -16.35 -12.98
CA LYS A 111 -6.04 -14.98 -12.82
C LYS A 111 -4.95 -14.02 -12.34
N ILE A 112 -3.97 -14.51 -11.57
CA ILE A 112 -2.86 -13.68 -11.05
C ILE A 112 -2.09 -13.03 -12.21
N GLY A 113 -1.82 -13.77 -13.29
CA GLY A 113 -1.17 -13.22 -14.49
C GLY A 113 -2.01 -12.15 -15.18
N ILE A 114 -3.32 -12.36 -15.29
CA ILE A 114 -4.22 -11.39 -15.91
C ILE A 114 -4.30 -10.11 -15.07
N TYR A 115 -4.38 -10.22 -13.74
CA TYR A 115 -4.38 -9.06 -12.84
C TYR A 115 -3.07 -8.29 -12.89
N PHE A 116 -1.92 -8.97 -12.97
CA PHE A 116 -0.65 -8.31 -13.20
C PHE A 116 -0.65 -7.50 -14.52
N GLN A 117 -1.09 -8.11 -15.62
CA GLN A 117 -1.18 -7.43 -16.93
C GLN A 117 -2.10 -6.21 -16.87
N THR A 118 -3.25 -6.37 -16.22
CA THR A 118 -4.23 -5.29 -15.99
C THR A 118 -3.57 -4.14 -15.24
N GLY A 119 -2.85 -4.45 -14.16
CA GLY A 119 -2.13 -3.46 -13.38
C GLY A 119 -1.05 -2.74 -14.20
N VAL A 120 -0.32 -3.45 -15.07
CA VAL A 120 0.66 -2.81 -15.99
C VAL A 120 -0.06 -1.81 -16.89
N VAL A 121 -1.19 -2.20 -17.50
CA VAL A 121 -1.98 -1.31 -18.37
C VAL A 121 -2.47 -0.08 -17.60
N VAL A 122 -3.13 -0.27 -16.46
CA VAL A 122 -3.71 0.81 -15.65
C VAL A 122 -2.62 1.77 -15.16
N LEU A 123 -1.52 1.25 -14.62
CA LEU A 123 -0.43 2.09 -14.10
C LEU A 123 0.32 2.82 -15.22
N SER A 124 0.47 2.21 -16.40
CA SER A 124 1.07 2.90 -17.56
C SER A 124 0.20 4.07 -18.03
N VAL A 125 -1.12 3.89 -18.06
CA VAL A 125 -2.06 4.98 -18.38
C VAL A 125 -2.03 6.07 -17.30
N ALA A 126 -2.00 5.68 -16.02
CA ALA A 126 -1.94 6.61 -14.90
C ALA A 126 -0.60 7.38 -14.83
N LEU A 127 0.47 6.84 -15.40
CA LEU A 127 1.77 7.50 -15.50
C LEU A 127 1.68 8.79 -16.37
N VAL A 128 0.87 8.79 -17.42
CA VAL A 128 0.75 9.94 -18.34
C VAL A 128 0.29 11.23 -17.63
N PRO A 129 -0.83 11.28 -16.89
CA PRO A 129 -1.22 12.47 -16.14
C PRO A 129 -0.23 12.80 -15.00
N MET A 130 0.39 11.79 -14.37
CA MET A 130 1.46 12.04 -13.38
C MET A 130 2.64 12.75 -14.03
N LEU A 131 3.06 12.34 -15.23
CA LEU A 131 4.13 12.99 -15.98
C LEU A 131 3.73 14.41 -16.39
N VAL A 132 2.49 14.63 -16.83
CA VAL A 132 1.98 15.96 -17.20
C VAL A 132 1.99 16.93 -16.02
N ILE A 133 1.55 16.48 -14.84
CA ILE A 133 1.59 17.27 -13.59
C ILE A 133 3.05 17.57 -13.20
N ASN A 134 3.94 16.59 -13.35
CA ASN A 134 5.37 16.76 -13.06
C ASN A 134 6.13 17.56 -14.13
N SER A 135 5.63 17.69 -15.36
CA SER A 135 6.30 18.47 -16.41
C SER A 135 6.27 19.98 -16.17
N PHE A 136 5.52 20.47 -15.17
CA PHE A 136 5.68 21.83 -14.63
C PHE A 136 6.84 21.96 -13.61
N ALA A 137 7.59 20.86 -13.34
CA ALA A 137 8.85 20.82 -12.57
C ALA A 137 10.09 20.50 -13.45
N GLU A 138 9.90 20.59 -14.78
CA GLU A 138 10.85 20.87 -15.87
C GLU A 138 12.32 21.05 -15.41
N PRO A 139 13.36 20.21 -15.74
CA PRO A 139 13.53 19.29 -16.87
C PRO A 139 14.33 17.97 -16.56
N ILE A 140 14.41 17.50 -15.31
CA ILE A 140 15.29 16.37 -14.89
C ILE A 140 14.63 14.97 -14.95
N LEU A 141 13.30 14.88 -14.94
CA LEU A 141 12.58 13.60 -14.83
C LEU A 141 12.30 12.89 -16.17
N ASN A 142 12.69 13.50 -17.30
CA ASN A 142 12.29 13.07 -18.65
C ASN A 142 13.01 11.83 -19.21
N LEU A 143 13.79 11.07 -18.43
CA LEU A 143 14.58 9.97 -19.01
C LEU A 143 14.63 8.62 -18.27
N LEU A 144 13.96 8.42 -17.12
CA LEU A 144 14.20 7.21 -16.32
C LEU A 144 12.93 6.39 -16.03
N GLY A 145 12.85 5.26 -16.75
CA GLY A 145 11.68 4.39 -16.86
C GLY A 145 11.20 3.75 -15.55
N GLN A 146 9.95 4.03 -15.23
CA GLN A 146 9.26 3.46 -14.07
C GLN A 146 8.23 2.40 -14.49
N HIS A 147 8.57 1.12 -14.30
CA HIS A 147 7.60 0.01 -14.33
C HIS A 147 7.82 -1.06 -13.23
N THR A 148 8.64 -0.82 -12.21
CA THR A 148 9.13 -1.91 -11.34
C THR A 148 8.30 -2.23 -10.09
N HIS A 149 7.31 -1.41 -9.71
CA HIS A 149 6.52 -1.65 -8.48
C HIS A 149 5.50 -2.80 -8.60
N LEU A 150 5.06 -3.10 -9.83
CA LEU A 150 4.05 -4.11 -10.12
C LEU A 150 4.51 -5.55 -9.84
N VAL A 151 5.76 -5.87 -10.19
CA VAL A 151 6.26 -7.26 -10.11
C VAL A 151 6.51 -7.68 -8.66
N ARG A 152 6.89 -6.72 -7.79
CA ARG A 152 7.09 -6.95 -6.35
C ARG A 152 5.80 -7.39 -5.66
N LYS A 153 4.71 -6.66 -5.89
CA LYS A 153 3.40 -6.95 -5.27
C LYS A 153 2.86 -8.31 -5.67
N VAL A 154 3.02 -8.70 -6.94
CA VAL A 154 2.55 -10.00 -7.41
C VAL A 154 3.31 -11.18 -6.80
N MET A 155 4.61 -11.04 -6.53
CA MET A 155 5.36 -12.10 -5.84
C MET A 155 5.09 -12.16 -4.33
N GLN A 156 4.84 -11.01 -3.68
CA GLN A 156 4.43 -10.97 -2.26
C GLN A 156 3.08 -11.69 -2.06
N CYS A 157 2.13 -11.50 -3.00
CA CYS A 157 0.83 -12.16 -2.97
C CYS A 157 0.89 -13.69 -3.11
N GLN A 158 2.00 -14.25 -3.59
CA GLN A 158 2.19 -15.70 -3.79
C GLN A 158 2.99 -16.38 -2.67
N ASN A 159 3.28 -15.67 -1.56
CA ASN A 159 4.13 -16.18 -0.46
C ASN A 159 5.58 -16.49 -0.91
N ILE A 160 6.07 -15.89 -2.00
CA ILE A 160 7.43 -16.07 -2.54
C ILE A 160 8.33 -14.92 -2.05
N VAL A 161 8.70 -14.98 -0.77
CA VAL A 161 9.32 -13.83 -0.08
C VAL A 161 10.85 -13.88 0.02
N LYS A 162 11.48 -15.07 0.05
CA LYS A 162 12.94 -15.24 0.21
C LYS A 162 13.80 -14.64 -0.93
N PRO A 163 13.50 -14.89 -2.22
CA PRO A 163 14.26 -14.27 -3.31
C PRO A 163 14.05 -12.75 -3.37
N LEU A 164 12.90 -12.26 -2.94
CA LEU A 164 12.62 -10.82 -2.88
C LEU A 164 13.53 -10.09 -1.89
N VAL A 165 13.83 -10.71 -0.73
CA VAL A 165 14.81 -10.16 0.23
C VAL A 165 16.20 -10.05 -0.39
N ALA A 166 16.70 -11.11 -1.02
CA ALA A 166 18.03 -11.12 -1.63
C ALA A 166 18.16 -10.06 -2.75
N ILE A 167 17.15 -9.96 -3.61
CA ILE A 167 17.11 -8.98 -4.70
C ILE A 167 17.03 -7.55 -4.14
N ALA A 168 16.24 -7.33 -3.08
CA ALA A 168 16.14 -6.02 -2.43
C ALA A 168 17.44 -5.61 -1.72
N VAL A 169 18.18 -6.55 -1.11
CA VAL A 169 19.52 -6.29 -0.55
C VAL A 169 20.49 -5.83 -1.65
N ILE A 170 20.54 -6.55 -2.77
CA ILE A 170 21.43 -6.20 -3.89
C ILE A 170 21.05 -4.83 -4.48
N GLY A 171 19.76 -4.55 -4.67
CA GLY A 171 19.28 -3.25 -5.15
C GLY A 171 19.66 -2.10 -4.22
N ASN A 172 19.63 -2.32 -2.90
CA ASN A 172 20.08 -1.34 -1.92
C ASN A 172 21.60 -1.11 -1.94
N LEU A 173 22.40 -2.17 -2.13
CA LEU A 173 23.86 -2.04 -2.26
C LEU A 173 24.24 -1.27 -3.53
N VAL A 174 23.55 -1.53 -4.64
CA VAL A 174 23.73 -0.76 -5.89
C VAL A 174 23.32 0.69 -5.68
N ASN A 175 22.19 0.96 -5.03
CA ASN A 175 21.76 2.31 -4.70
C ASN A 175 22.78 3.06 -3.84
N LEU A 176 23.34 2.41 -2.81
CA LEU A 176 24.34 3.01 -1.94
C LEU A 176 25.66 3.27 -2.66
N ALA A 177 26.17 2.29 -3.41
CA ALA A 177 27.45 2.40 -4.11
C ALA A 177 27.38 3.41 -5.27
N ALA A 178 26.31 3.34 -6.09
CA ALA A 178 26.09 4.30 -7.16
C ALA A 178 25.76 5.69 -6.60
N GLY A 179 25.00 5.77 -5.51
CA GLY A 179 24.66 7.02 -4.83
C GLY A 179 25.90 7.73 -4.31
N TYR A 180 26.77 7.02 -3.58
CA TYR A 180 28.04 7.58 -3.09
C TYR A 180 28.97 7.97 -4.24
N GLY A 181 29.14 7.10 -5.24
CA GLY A 181 30.01 7.36 -6.40
C GLY A 181 29.56 8.55 -7.24
N LEU A 182 28.28 8.60 -7.60
CA LEU A 182 27.73 9.68 -8.44
C LEU A 182 27.60 10.99 -7.65
N ALA A 183 27.30 10.95 -6.35
CA ALA A 183 27.16 12.15 -5.54
C ALA A 183 28.51 12.83 -5.22
N TYR A 184 29.53 12.06 -4.83
CA TYR A 184 30.79 12.62 -4.31
C TYR A 184 31.96 12.59 -5.29
N HIS A 185 31.94 11.71 -6.30
CA HIS A 185 33.05 11.54 -7.25
C HIS A 185 32.74 11.98 -8.68
N THR A 186 31.55 12.54 -8.95
CA THR A 186 31.21 13.11 -10.26
C THR A 186 30.57 14.49 -10.13
N SER A 187 30.55 15.25 -11.22
CA SER A 187 29.90 16.57 -11.28
C SER A 187 28.36 16.52 -11.16
N LEU A 188 27.76 15.33 -11.09
CA LEU A 188 26.31 15.14 -10.99
C LEU A 188 25.76 15.50 -9.60
N ALA A 189 26.59 15.44 -8.55
CA ALA A 189 26.23 15.87 -7.20
C ALA A 189 24.84 15.35 -6.77
N PHE A 190 23.90 16.24 -6.43
CA PHE A 190 22.54 15.88 -5.99
C PHE A 190 21.74 15.08 -7.03
N ASN A 191 21.93 15.35 -8.33
CA ASN A 191 21.29 14.59 -9.40
C ASN A 191 21.81 13.14 -9.45
N GLY A 192 23.05 12.91 -9.01
CA GLY A 192 23.64 11.58 -8.87
C GLY A 192 22.89 10.70 -7.89
N ILE A 193 22.40 11.27 -6.78
CA ILE A 193 21.58 10.55 -5.77
C ILE A 193 20.24 10.13 -6.37
N ALA A 194 19.57 11.01 -7.11
CA ALA A 194 18.29 10.71 -7.77
C ALA A 194 18.42 9.61 -8.86
N ILE A 195 19.52 9.66 -9.64
CA ILE A 195 19.84 8.63 -10.65
C ILE A 195 20.13 7.29 -9.97
N ALA A 196 20.90 7.27 -8.88
CA ALA A 196 21.20 6.05 -8.13
C ALA A 196 19.93 5.38 -7.58
N ARG A 197 18.98 6.17 -7.05
CA ARG A 197 17.68 5.68 -6.58
C ARG A 197 16.88 5.01 -7.70
N SER A 198 16.89 5.63 -8.88
CA SER A 198 16.24 5.08 -10.08
C SER A 198 16.92 3.79 -10.54
N LEU A 199 18.26 3.75 -10.51
CA LEU A 199 19.05 2.58 -10.89
C LEU A 199 18.84 1.40 -9.93
N GLY A 200 18.74 1.64 -8.62
CA GLY A 200 18.39 0.62 -7.63
C GLY A 200 17.01 0.01 -7.88
N ASN A 201 16.04 0.82 -8.27
CA ASN A 201 14.71 0.34 -8.65
C ASN A 201 14.72 -0.48 -9.96
N ILE A 202 15.48 -0.06 -10.97
CA ILE A 202 15.63 -0.80 -12.25
C ILE A 202 16.37 -2.13 -12.01
N THR A 203 17.40 -2.14 -11.17
CA THR A 203 18.17 -3.33 -10.81
C THR A 203 17.28 -4.45 -10.29
N LEU A 204 16.27 -4.10 -9.49
CA LEU A 204 15.32 -5.09 -8.99
C LEU A 204 14.47 -5.72 -10.11
N ALA A 205 14.03 -4.95 -11.11
CA ALA A 205 13.35 -5.52 -12.29
C ALA A 205 14.29 -6.44 -13.07
N LEU A 206 15.53 -6.02 -13.26
CA LEU A 206 16.53 -6.78 -14.00
C LEU A 206 16.89 -8.10 -13.33
N LEU A 207 16.98 -8.14 -11.99
CA LEU A 207 17.30 -9.36 -11.22
C LEU A 207 16.15 -10.37 -11.16
N LEU A 208 14.94 -9.98 -11.51
CA LEU A 208 13.82 -10.92 -11.64
C LEU A 208 13.90 -11.77 -12.90
N VAL A 209 14.54 -11.26 -13.95
CA VAL A 209 14.78 -12.00 -15.20
C VAL A 209 15.63 -13.27 -14.94
N PRO A 210 16.84 -13.22 -14.34
CA PRO A 210 17.61 -14.42 -14.05
C PRO A 210 16.93 -15.32 -13.00
N TYR A 211 16.16 -14.76 -12.06
CA TYR A 211 15.38 -15.58 -11.12
C TYR A 211 14.34 -16.45 -11.85
N PHE A 212 13.56 -15.87 -12.78
CA PHE A 212 12.60 -16.64 -13.57
C PHE A 212 13.27 -17.56 -14.60
N MET A 213 14.48 -17.24 -15.06
CA MET A 213 15.27 -18.17 -15.87
C MET A 213 15.75 -19.38 -15.05
N TRP A 214 16.10 -19.18 -13.77
CA TRP A 214 16.51 -20.26 -12.87
C TRP A 214 15.32 -21.10 -12.37
N GLN A 215 14.20 -20.46 -12.05
CA GLN A 215 12.98 -21.12 -11.58
C GLN A 215 11.80 -20.86 -12.53
N PRO A 216 11.85 -21.42 -13.76
CA PRO A 216 10.81 -21.19 -14.76
C PRO A 216 9.45 -21.77 -14.36
N GLN A 217 9.44 -22.71 -13.41
CA GLN A 217 8.21 -23.31 -12.87
C GLN A 217 7.32 -22.28 -12.18
N HIS A 218 7.91 -21.36 -11.40
CA HIS A 218 7.14 -20.31 -10.73
C HIS A 218 6.49 -19.37 -11.74
N LEU A 219 7.20 -18.97 -12.80
CA LEU A 219 6.62 -18.11 -13.84
C LEU A 219 5.52 -18.84 -14.63
N ARG A 220 5.73 -20.11 -14.99
CA ARG A 220 4.75 -20.90 -15.76
C ARG A 220 3.42 -21.11 -15.02
N GLN A 221 3.41 -21.17 -13.69
CA GLN A 221 2.20 -21.38 -12.89
C GLN A 221 1.15 -20.26 -13.02
N TRP A 222 1.59 -19.01 -13.22
CA TRP A 222 0.69 -17.85 -13.29
C TRP A 222 0.81 -17.05 -14.60
N TRP A 223 1.90 -17.21 -15.36
CA TRP A 223 2.16 -16.53 -16.64
C TRP A 223 2.30 -17.49 -17.83
N GLY A 224 1.88 -18.75 -17.70
CA GLY A 224 2.10 -19.78 -18.72
C GLY A 224 1.56 -19.47 -20.12
N HIS A 225 0.52 -18.62 -20.22
CA HIS A 225 -0.15 -18.27 -21.49
C HIS A 225 0.38 -16.99 -22.14
N GLY A 226 1.34 -16.29 -21.52
CA GLY A 226 1.87 -15.02 -22.02
C GLY A 226 0.88 -13.84 -21.92
N TRP A 227 1.10 -12.84 -22.77
CA TRP A 227 0.27 -11.62 -22.78
C TRP A 227 -1.10 -11.85 -23.41
N ASN A 228 -2.15 -11.49 -22.67
CA ASN A 228 -3.54 -11.47 -23.11
C ASN A 228 -4.16 -10.10 -22.81
N ILE A 229 -3.90 -9.14 -23.70
CA ILE A 229 -4.35 -7.74 -23.55
C ILE A 229 -5.88 -7.64 -23.48
N LYS A 230 -6.61 -8.46 -24.25
CA LYS A 230 -8.09 -8.43 -24.23
C LYS A 230 -8.64 -8.79 -22.85
N ALA A 231 -8.10 -9.84 -22.22
CA ALA A 231 -8.44 -10.19 -20.86
C ALA A 231 -7.98 -9.12 -19.86
N ALA A 232 -6.77 -8.56 -20.01
CA ALA A 232 -6.29 -7.51 -19.13
C ALA A 232 -7.21 -6.27 -19.15
N VAL A 233 -7.66 -5.83 -20.33
CA VAL A 233 -8.54 -4.67 -20.47
C VAL A 233 -9.92 -4.92 -19.84
N SER A 234 -10.45 -6.15 -19.87
CA SER A 234 -11.75 -6.45 -19.23
C SER A 234 -11.75 -6.28 -17.71
N TYR A 235 -10.60 -6.42 -17.05
CA TYR A 235 -10.47 -6.25 -15.60
C TYR A 235 -10.09 -4.83 -15.17
N VAL A 236 -9.88 -3.89 -16.11
CA VAL A 236 -9.51 -2.50 -15.79
C VAL A 236 -10.54 -1.86 -14.85
N ASN A 237 -11.83 -2.06 -15.10
CA ASN A 237 -12.88 -1.47 -14.25
C ASN A 237 -12.79 -1.99 -12.80
N LEU A 238 -12.64 -3.31 -12.61
CA LEU A 238 -12.47 -3.91 -11.29
C LEU A 238 -11.19 -3.39 -10.60
N PHE A 239 -10.09 -3.31 -11.36
CA PHE A 239 -8.82 -2.81 -10.85
C PHE A 239 -8.92 -1.36 -10.40
N VAL A 240 -9.54 -0.48 -11.19
CA VAL A 240 -9.73 0.94 -10.87
C VAL A 240 -10.70 1.12 -9.69
N GLN A 241 -11.76 0.32 -9.62
CA GLN A 241 -12.73 0.37 -8.52
C GLN A 241 -12.11 0.04 -7.16
N ILE A 242 -11.11 -0.83 -7.12
CA ILE A 242 -10.37 -1.21 -5.91
C ILE A 242 -9.15 -0.28 -5.70
N GLY A 243 -8.44 0.02 -6.79
CA GLY A 243 -7.17 0.74 -6.79
C GLY A 243 -7.31 2.23 -6.54
N CYS A 244 -8.31 2.92 -7.11
CA CYS A 244 -8.51 4.35 -6.87
C CYS A 244 -8.82 4.66 -5.41
N PRO A 245 -9.72 3.94 -4.72
CA PRO A 245 -9.88 4.13 -3.29
C PRO A 245 -8.62 3.80 -2.49
N GLY A 246 -7.89 2.74 -2.85
CA GLY A 246 -6.59 2.43 -2.22
C GLY A 246 -5.55 3.54 -2.42
N MET A 247 -5.56 4.19 -3.58
CA MET A 247 -4.76 5.37 -3.89
C MET A 247 -5.13 6.54 -3.00
N VAL A 248 -6.40 6.91 -2.93
CA VAL A 248 -6.87 7.99 -2.06
C VAL A 248 -6.52 7.71 -0.61
N MET A 249 -6.76 6.48 -0.15
CA MET A 249 -6.45 6.04 1.22
C MET A 249 -5.00 6.35 1.61
N LEU A 250 -4.01 5.97 0.79
CA LEU A 250 -2.59 6.22 1.06
C LEU A 250 -2.15 7.67 0.75
N ALA A 251 -2.68 8.29 -0.30
CA ALA A 251 -2.29 9.65 -0.69
C ALA A 251 -2.74 10.70 0.33
N VAL A 252 -3.97 10.57 0.84
CA VAL A 252 -4.55 11.47 1.85
C VAL A 252 -3.68 11.52 3.10
N GLU A 253 -3.15 10.37 3.53
CA GLU A 253 -2.25 10.26 4.68
C GLU A 253 -0.95 11.03 4.44
N VAL A 254 -0.24 10.74 3.35
CA VAL A 254 1.03 11.40 3.01
C VAL A 254 0.83 12.91 2.82
N TRP A 255 -0.20 13.31 2.07
CA TRP A 255 -0.48 14.72 1.80
C TRP A 255 -0.90 15.49 3.06
N ALA A 256 -1.48 14.84 4.06
CA ALA A 256 -1.79 15.49 5.32
C ALA A 256 -0.50 15.92 6.06
N PHE A 257 0.56 15.09 6.01
CA PHE A 257 1.87 15.46 6.54
C PHE A 257 2.54 16.60 5.76
N GLU A 258 2.35 16.66 4.43
CA GLU A 258 2.82 17.80 3.61
C GLU A 258 2.11 19.11 3.98
N ILE A 259 0.79 19.05 4.23
CA ILE A 259 0.04 20.21 4.74
C ILE A 259 0.58 20.64 6.10
N LEU A 260 0.91 19.69 6.98
CA LEU A 260 1.56 19.98 8.26
C LEU A 260 2.91 20.68 8.08
N ALA A 261 3.72 20.28 7.10
CA ALA A 261 4.98 20.95 6.78
C ALA A 261 4.76 22.42 6.36
N ILE A 262 3.73 22.66 5.52
CA ILE A 262 3.33 24.02 5.12
C ILE A 262 2.90 24.82 6.35
N LEU A 263 2.05 24.26 7.22
CA LEU A 263 1.60 24.93 8.45
C LEU A 263 2.77 25.22 9.41
N ALA A 264 3.73 24.30 9.52
CA ALA A 264 4.94 24.52 10.31
C ALA A 264 5.78 25.67 9.75
N GLY A 265 5.82 25.84 8.41
CA GLY A 265 6.48 26.97 7.75
C GLY A 265 5.80 28.33 7.96
N ILE A 266 4.53 28.36 8.40
CA ILE A 266 3.78 29.59 8.67
C ILE A 266 3.92 30.05 10.14
N LEU A 267 4.42 29.18 11.03
CA LEU A 267 4.60 29.52 12.45
C LEU A 267 5.62 30.65 12.66
N PRO A 268 5.52 31.43 13.76
CA PRO A 268 6.43 32.54 14.05
C PRO A 268 7.91 32.16 14.01
N ASP A 269 8.27 30.99 14.56
CA ASP A 269 9.62 30.41 14.52
C ASP A 269 9.75 29.34 13.43
N SER A 270 9.35 29.68 12.20
CA SER A 270 9.25 28.76 11.05
C SER A 270 10.50 27.89 10.82
N ALA A 271 11.72 28.44 11.02
CA ALA A 271 12.96 27.67 10.85
C ALA A 271 13.11 26.53 11.86
N VAL A 272 12.82 26.80 13.14
CA VAL A 272 12.88 25.78 14.21
C VAL A 272 11.73 24.81 14.07
N ALA A 273 10.54 25.32 13.76
CA ALA A 273 9.33 24.55 13.55
C ALA A 273 9.50 23.52 12.41
N LEU A 274 9.92 23.98 11.23
CA LEU A 274 10.10 23.14 10.06
C LEU A 274 11.20 22.09 10.29
N SER A 275 12.30 22.47 10.94
CA SER A 275 13.37 21.53 11.32
C SER A 275 12.89 20.45 12.28
N THR A 276 12.07 20.83 13.27
CA THR A 276 11.49 19.91 14.25
C THR A 276 10.52 18.93 13.57
N HIS A 277 9.64 19.44 12.69
CA HIS A 277 8.74 18.61 11.90
C HIS A 277 9.51 17.61 11.03
N ALA A 278 10.57 18.05 10.34
CA ALA A 278 11.38 17.17 9.50
C ALA A 278 12.05 16.05 10.30
N VAL A 279 12.58 16.34 11.49
CA VAL A 279 13.15 15.30 12.37
C VAL A 279 12.08 14.29 12.79
N LEU A 280 10.92 14.77 13.22
CA LEU A 280 9.80 13.92 13.62
C LEU A 280 9.30 13.05 12.45
N MET A 281 9.21 13.60 11.25
CA MET A 281 8.85 12.85 10.03
C MET A 281 9.85 11.73 9.72
N ASN A 282 11.15 11.99 9.87
CA ASN A 282 12.16 10.96 9.65
C ASN A 282 12.05 9.82 10.67
N VAL A 283 11.83 10.14 11.95
CA VAL A 283 11.58 9.14 12.99
C VAL A 283 10.31 8.35 12.67
N ASN A 284 9.23 9.03 12.30
CA ASN A 284 7.95 8.42 11.93
C ASN A 284 8.09 7.44 10.77
N ILE A 285 8.77 7.81 9.68
CA ILE A 285 8.97 6.93 8.52
C ILE A 285 9.71 5.64 8.90
N ILE A 286 10.73 5.73 9.76
CA ILE A 286 11.50 4.56 10.20
C ILE A 286 10.60 3.58 10.95
N LEU A 287 9.77 4.07 11.87
CA LEU A 287 8.91 3.22 12.68
C LEU A 287 7.71 2.70 11.89
N TYR A 288 7.08 3.58 11.11
CA TYR A 288 5.98 3.24 10.21
C TYR A 288 6.35 2.14 9.22
N THR A 289 7.61 2.05 8.80
CA THR A 289 8.09 0.96 7.92
C THR A 289 7.83 -0.42 8.51
N ALA A 290 7.97 -0.59 9.82
CA ALA A 290 7.67 -1.87 10.49
C ALA A 290 6.16 -2.16 10.46
N PHE A 291 5.33 -1.17 10.80
CA PHE A 291 3.87 -1.30 10.78
C PHE A 291 3.33 -1.55 9.38
N TYR A 292 3.87 -0.86 8.38
CA TYR A 292 3.51 -1.07 6.98
C TYR A 292 3.83 -2.50 6.54
N GLY A 293 4.93 -3.10 7.02
CA GLY A 293 5.24 -4.52 6.78
C GLY A 293 4.19 -5.46 7.35
N ILE A 294 3.75 -5.21 8.59
CA ILE A 294 2.65 -5.97 9.21
C ILE A 294 1.34 -5.74 8.47
N ALA A 295 1.07 -4.51 8.01
CA ALA A 295 -0.13 -4.17 7.25
C ALA A 295 -0.22 -4.90 5.92
N VAL A 296 0.90 -5.01 5.18
CA VAL A 296 0.98 -5.78 3.93
C VAL A 296 0.79 -7.27 4.22
N ALA A 297 1.43 -7.81 5.25
CA ALA A 297 1.27 -9.21 5.65
C ALA A 297 -0.18 -9.53 6.04
N ALA A 298 -0.83 -8.66 6.81
CA ALA A 298 -2.23 -8.76 7.18
C ALA A 298 -3.15 -8.69 5.96
N SER A 299 -2.89 -7.75 5.03
CA SER A 299 -3.62 -7.64 3.76
C SER A 299 -3.56 -8.93 2.95
N ILE A 300 -2.36 -9.48 2.77
CA ILE A 300 -2.15 -10.72 2.01
C ILE A 300 -2.81 -11.91 2.72
N ARG A 301 -2.63 -12.06 4.04
CA ARG A 301 -3.18 -13.19 4.78
C ARG A 301 -4.71 -13.16 4.80
N VAL A 302 -5.31 -12.01 5.12
CA VAL A 302 -6.77 -11.83 5.09
C VAL A 302 -7.31 -12.09 3.70
N GLY A 303 -6.67 -11.54 2.66
CA GLY A 303 -7.07 -11.79 1.26
C GLY A 303 -6.98 -13.26 0.85
N ASN A 304 -5.90 -13.95 1.23
CA ASN A 304 -5.73 -15.39 0.98
C ASN A 304 -6.82 -16.22 1.69
N CYS A 305 -7.11 -15.94 2.96
CA CYS A 305 -8.15 -16.67 3.70
C CYS A 305 -9.55 -16.41 3.12
N LEU A 306 -9.88 -15.16 2.78
CA LEU A 306 -11.17 -14.84 2.14
C LEU A 306 -11.29 -15.48 0.75
N GLY A 307 -10.22 -15.48 -0.04
CA GLY A 307 -10.18 -16.16 -1.34
C GLY A 307 -10.33 -17.68 -1.23
N ALA A 308 -9.80 -18.28 -0.16
CA ALA A 308 -9.92 -19.70 0.14
C ALA A 308 -11.26 -20.09 0.76
N ASP A 309 -12.20 -19.15 0.92
CA ASP A 309 -13.47 -19.33 1.62
C ASP A 309 -13.31 -19.78 3.09
N GLN A 310 -12.35 -19.17 3.78
CA GLN A 310 -12.02 -19.44 5.19
C GLN A 310 -12.24 -18.18 6.05
N PRO A 311 -13.51 -17.78 6.31
CA PRO A 311 -13.85 -16.56 7.03
C PRO A 311 -13.38 -16.55 8.50
N LYS A 312 -13.41 -17.69 9.22
CA LYS A 312 -12.89 -17.74 10.61
C LYS A 312 -11.38 -17.51 10.65
N LYS A 313 -10.62 -18.11 9.72
CA LYS A 313 -9.17 -17.87 9.59
C LYS A 313 -8.87 -16.41 9.23
N ALA A 314 -9.65 -15.82 8.31
CA ALA A 314 -9.50 -14.40 7.97
C ALA A 314 -9.71 -13.49 9.20
N LYS A 315 -10.74 -13.78 10.00
CA LYS A 315 -11.00 -13.07 11.26
C LYS A 315 -9.85 -13.24 12.25
N MET A 316 -9.36 -14.47 12.45
CA MET A 316 -8.23 -14.75 13.35
C MET A 316 -6.96 -14.00 12.91
N ALA A 317 -6.61 -14.06 11.63
CA ALA A 317 -5.45 -13.36 11.08
C ALA A 317 -5.52 -11.84 11.29
N CYS A 318 -6.71 -11.26 11.12
CA CYS A 318 -6.97 -9.84 11.41
C CYS A 318 -6.69 -9.49 12.87
N PHE A 319 -7.27 -10.22 13.83
CA PHE A 319 -7.06 -9.94 15.25
C PHE A 319 -5.61 -10.16 15.68
N LEU A 320 -4.97 -11.23 15.21
CA LEU A 320 -3.56 -11.51 15.51
C LEU A 320 -2.64 -10.42 14.96
N ALA A 321 -2.87 -9.93 13.75
CA ALA A 321 -2.10 -8.83 13.19
C ALA A 321 -2.21 -7.55 14.05
N LEU A 322 -3.41 -7.20 14.51
CA LEU A 322 -3.62 -6.07 15.42
C LEU A 322 -2.94 -6.29 16.78
N THR A 323 -2.99 -7.51 17.33
CA THR A 323 -2.31 -7.84 18.59
C THR A 323 -0.78 -7.78 18.47
N ILE A 324 -0.21 -8.31 17.39
CA ILE A 324 1.23 -8.20 17.10
C ILE A 324 1.63 -6.73 16.99
N THR A 325 0.82 -5.93 16.30
CA THR A 325 1.06 -4.50 16.11
C THR A 325 1.05 -3.76 17.43
N LEU A 326 0.04 -4.00 18.27
CA LEU A 326 -0.02 -3.41 19.61
C LEU A 326 1.24 -3.75 20.42
N GLY A 327 1.71 -5.00 20.38
CA GLY A 327 2.95 -5.40 21.03
C GLY A 327 4.18 -4.65 20.51
N VAL A 328 4.34 -4.52 19.18
CA VAL A 328 5.44 -3.77 18.56
C VAL A 328 5.36 -2.29 18.93
N SER A 329 4.17 -1.68 18.83
CA SER A 329 3.96 -0.28 19.18
C SER A 329 4.23 0.00 20.66
N MET A 330 3.91 -0.91 21.57
CA MET A 330 4.25 -0.77 22.99
C MET A 330 5.77 -0.80 23.23
N VAL A 331 6.51 -1.63 22.49
CA VAL A 331 7.98 -1.66 22.56
C VAL A 331 8.57 -0.35 22.04
N TYR A 332 8.08 0.16 20.90
CA TYR A 332 8.50 1.45 20.37
C TYR A 332 8.15 2.59 21.31
N GLY A 333 6.92 2.59 21.84
CA GLY A 333 6.44 3.59 22.78
C GLY A 333 7.22 3.63 24.10
N ALA A 334 7.87 2.54 24.50
CA ALA A 334 8.79 2.50 25.65
C ALA A 334 10.20 3.00 25.33
N ALA A 335 10.62 2.92 24.07
CA ALA A 335 11.94 3.35 23.60
C ALA A 335 11.99 4.83 23.17
N ILE A 336 10.84 5.42 22.82
CA ILE A 336 10.72 6.78 22.27
C ILE A 336 10.23 7.76 23.35
N MET A 337 10.37 9.06 23.10
CA MET A 337 9.87 10.14 23.96
C MET A 337 8.42 9.89 24.39
N ALA A 338 8.16 9.91 25.71
CA ALA A 338 6.86 9.60 26.30
C ALA A 338 5.69 10.42 25.75
N MET A 339 5.96 11.63 25.25
CA MET A 339 4.96 12.53 24.68
C MET A 339 4.37 12.03 23.34
N TRP A 340 5.15 11.33 22.51
CA TRP A 340 4.72 10.92 21.16
C TRP A 340 4.23 9.46 21.11
N SER A 341 4.55 8.68 22.15
CA SER A 341 4.22 7.26 22.32
C SER A 341 2.73 6.90 22.11
N PRO A 342 1.73 7.67 22.62
CA PRO A 342 0.32 7.32 22.39
C PRO A 342 -0.13 7.44 20.93
N LEU A 343 0.44 8.40 20.19
CA LEU A 343 0.10 8.65 18.79
C LEU A 343 0.70 7.59 17.87
N GLU A 344 1.90 7.12 18.20
CA GLU A 344 2.57 6.02 17.52
C GLU A 344 1.79 4.70 17.60
N ILE A 345 1.17 4.41 18.76
CA ILE A 345 0.31 3.24 18.93
C ILE A 345 -0.91 3.34 18.01
N ALA A 346 -1.54 4.51 17.97
CA ALA A 346 -2.68 4.74 17.09
C ALA A 346 -2.27 4.61 15.61
N ASP A 347 -1.10 5.12 15.23
CA ASP A 347 -0.61 5.05 13.85
C ASP A 347 -0.31 3.63 13.39
N GLY A 348 0.38 2.84 14.22
CA GLY A 348 0.62 1.43 13.90
C GLY A 348 -0.68 0.63 13.73
N LEU A 349 -1.62 0.79 14.66
CA LEU A 349 -2.93 0.13 14.58
C LEU A 349 -3.74 0.61 13.38
N ASN A 350 -3.68 1.90 13.05
CA ASN A 350 -4.31 2.47 11.86
C ASN A 350 -3.74 1.86 10.57
N ALA A 351 -2.40 1.80 10.45
CA ALA A 351 -1.72 1.25 9.28
C ALA A 351 -2.13 -0.21 9.02
N VAL A 352 -2.17 -1.04 10.07
CA VAL A 352 -2.55 -2.46 9.96
C VAL A 352 -4.04 -2.63 9.68
N MET A 353 -4.90 -1.79 10.28
CA MET A 353 -6.33 -1.77 9.96
C MET A 353 -6.58 -1.43 8.49
N GLN A 354 -5.87 -0.43 7.94
CA GLN A 354 -5.91 -0.12 6.51
C GLN A 354 -5.41 -1.28 5.64
N GLY A 355 -4.41 -2.03 6.10
CA GLY A 355 -3.98 -3.30 5.50
C GLY A 355 -5.10 -4.35 5.45
N ILE A 356 -5.81 -4.55 6.55
CA ILE A 356 -6.94 -5.48 6.65
C ILE A 356 -8.08 -5.07 5.71
N PHE A 357 -8.41 -3.78 5.63
CA PHE A 357 -9.42 -3.27 4.69
C PHE A 357 -9.01 -3.46 3.22
N ARG A 358 -7.71 -3.36 2.90
CA ARG A 358 -7.18 -3.74 1.58
C ARG A 358 -7.36 -5.23 1.32
N GLY A 359 -6.97 -6.10 2.25
CA GLY A 359 -7.13 -7.56 2.11
C GLY A 359 -8.59 -7.99 1.89
N ALA A 360 -9.53 -7.32 2.56
CA ALA A 360 -10.97 -7.54 2.40
C ALA A 360 -11.58 -6.96 1.11
N GLY A 361 -10.84 -6.09 0.40
CA GLY A 361 -11.37 -5.36 -0.76
C GLY A 361 -12.38 -4.28 -0.38
N LYS A 362 -12.25 -3.69 0.81
CA LYS A 362 -13.11 -2.61 1.35
C LYS A 362 -12.34 -1.28 1.47
N GLN A 363 -11.49 -0.96 0.50
CA GLN A 363 -10.66 0.26 0.50
C GLN A 363 -11.50 1.55 0.51
N LYS A 364 -12.68 1.57 -0.10
CA LYS A 364 -13.53 2.77 -0.19
C LYS A 364 -13.96 3.31 1.19
N PRO A 365 -14.55 2.50 2.08
CA PRO A 365 -14.76 2.88 3.48
C PRO A 365 -13.53 3.47 4.15
N ALA A 366 -12.37 2.83 3.99
CA ALA A 366 -11.13 3.29 4.60
C ALA A 366 -10.64 4.63 4.04
N ALA A 367 -10.70 4.83 2.73
CA ALA A 367 -10.38 6.10 2.10
C ALA A 367 -11.26 7.25 2.62
N VAL A 368 -12.56 7.01 2.77
CA VAL A 368 -13.51 8.01 3.31
C VAL A 368 -13.18 8.34 4.77
N ALA A 369 -12.91 7.32 5.59
CA ALA A 369 -12.50 7.52 6.97
C ALA A 369 -11.20 8.34 7.07
N ASN A 370 -10.19 8.05 6.24
CA ASN A 370 -8.94 8.82 6.20
C ASN A 370 -9.22 10.29 5.85
N VAL A 371 -10.02 10.58 4.82
CA VAL A 371 -10.34 11.98 4.44
C VAL A 371 -10.99 12.71 5.61
N ILE A 372 -11.98 12.10 6.26
CA ILE A 372 -12.68 12.72 7.39
C ILE A 372 -11.74 12.88 8.59
N GLY A 373 -10.98 11.85 8.95
CA GLY A 373 -10.09 11.84 10.09
C GLY A 373 -8.96 12.86 9.95
N TYR A 374 -8.24 12.84 8.82
CA TYR A 374 -7.10 13.74 8.60
C TYR A 374 -7.54 15.18 8.28
N TYR A 375 -8.49 15.38 7.36
CA TYR A 375 -8.81 16.71 6.83
C TYR A 375 -10.01 17.35 7.54
N GLY A 376 -10.97 16.55 7.99
CA GLY A 376 -12.12 17.03 8.76
C GLY A 376 -11.80 17.27 10.23
N GLY A 377 -10.91 16.45 10.81
CA GLY A 377 -10.55 16.51 12.22
C GLY A 377 -9.10 16.95 12.47
N GLY A 378 -8.14 16.17 11.99
CA GLY A 378 -6.75 16.25 12.43
C GLY A 378 -6.05 17.56 12.06
N ILE A 379 -6.14 17.98 10.79
CA ILE A 379 -5.53 19.23 10.31
C ILE A 379 -6.19 20.45 10.98
N PRO A 380 -7.54 20.60 11.02
CA PRO A 380 -8.18 21.70 11.73
C PRO A 380 -7.81 21.76 13.21
N LEU A 381 -7.85 20.62 13.91
CA LEU A 381 -7.46 20.56 15.32
C LEU A 381 -5.98 20.92 15.50
N GLY A 382 -5.12 20.42 14.62
CA GLY A 382 -3.68 20.73 14.63
C GLY A 382 -3.43 22.22 14.46
N ALA A 383 -4.11 22.86 13.51
CA ALA A 383 -4.02 24.31 13.31
C ALA A 383 -4.52 25.09 14.53
N ILE A 384 -5.64 24.68 15.15
CA ILE A 384 -6.15 25.32 16.36
C ILE A 384 -5.13 25.20 17.51
N LEU A 385 -4.59 24.01 17.75
CA LEU A 385 -3.60 23.79 18.81
C LEU A 385 -2.30 24.55 18.53
N ALA A 386 -1.84 24.56 17.29
CA ALA A 386 -0.60 25.21 16.89
C ALA A 386 -0.66 26.74 17.00
N PHE A 387 -1.74 27.35 16.50
CA PHE A 387 -1.84 28.81 16.37
C PHE A 387 -2.67 29.46 17.49
N ALA A 388 -3.77 28.85 17.93
CA ALA A 388 -4.65 29.45 18.93
C ALA A 388 -4.25 29.08 20.37
N ALA A 389 -3.69 27.88 20.58
CA ALA A 389 -3.18 27.45 21.88
C ALA A 389 -1.66 27.63 22.03
N ASP A 390 -1.00 28.25 21.05
CA ASP A 390 0.44 28.56 21.04
C ASP A 390 1.35 27.34 21.29
N MET A 391 0.89 26.14 20.90
CA MET A 391 1.66 24.90 21.03
C MET A 391 2.66 24.70 19.87
N GLY A 392 2.66 25.59 18.87
CA GLY A 392 3.53 25.52 17.71
C GLY A 392 3.44 24.17 16.97
N VAL A 393 4.60 23.56 16.67
CA VAL A 393 4.67 22.28 15.94
C VAL A 393 4.10 21.13 16.74
N GLU A 394 4.19 21.16 18.08
CA GLU A 394 3.62 20.11 18.92
C GLU A 394 2.10 20.04 18.74
N GLY A 395 1.44 21.20 18.66
CA GLY A 395 0.01 21.30 18.38
C GLY A 395 -0.38 20.64 17.05
N LEU A 396 0.43 20.85 16.00
CA LEU A 396 0.22 20.22 14.69
C LEU A 396 0.27 18.69 14.77
N TRP A 397 1.25 18.13 15.49
CA TRP A 397 1.42 16.68 15.65
C TRP A 397 0.35 16.06 16.55
N TRP A 398 -0.11 16.76 17.57
CA TRP A 398 -1.27 16.32 18.36
C TRP A 398 -2.52 16.25 17.49
N GLY A 399 -2.78 17.29 16.70
CA GLY A 399 -3.91 17.32 15.77
C GLY A 399 -3.91 16.14 14.81
N ILE A 400 -2.81 15.92 14.08
CA ILE A 400 -2.73 14.80 13.14
C ILE A 400 -2.88 13.45 13.84
N GLY A 401 -2.28 13.28 15.03
CA GLY A 401 -2.42 12.09 15.85
C GLY A 401 -3.85 11.80 16.28
N PHE A 402 -4.63 12.82 16.63
CA PHE A 402 -6.07 12.65 16.88
C PHE A 402 -6.84 12.24 15.62
N GLY A 403 -6.48 12.79 14.46
CA GLY A 403 -7.05 12.38 13.16
C GLY A 403 -6.77 10.89 12.85
N ILE A 404 -5.55 10.43 13.11
CA ILE A 404 -5.15 9.03 12.97
C ILE A 404 -5.94 8.13 13.92
N ALA A 405 -6.01 8.50 15.20
CA ALA A 405 -6.74 7.74 16.21
C ALA A 405 -8.25 7.66 15.90
N ALA A 406 -8.85 8.78 15.47
CA ALA A 406 -10.25 8.82 15.05
C ALA A 406 -10.50 7.91 13.84
N THR A 407 -9.59 7.92 12.86
CA THR A 407 -9.65 7.02 11.70
C THR A 407 -9.62 5.56 12.15
N TRP A 408 -8.61 5.16 12.94
CA TRP A 408 -8.48 3.80 13.43
C TRP A 408 -9.71 3.33 14.22
N LEU A 409 -10.23 4.16 15.13
CA LEU A 409 -11.43 3.85 15.90
C LEU A 409 -12.66 3.69 15.00
N SER A 410 -12.81 4.56 13.98
CA SER A 410 -13.91 4.46 13.03
C SER A 410 -13.85 3.16 12.20
N LEU A 411 -12.66 2.77 11.73
CA LEU A 411 -12.47 1.53 10.99
C LEU A 411 -12.70 0.30 11.86
N THR A 412 -12.23 0.33 13.10
CA THR A 412 -12.50 -0.72 14.10
C THR A 412 -14.00 -0.84 14.35
N PHE A 413 -14.69 0.28 14.54
CA PHE A 413 -16.14 0.31 14.72
C PHE A 413 -16.87 -0.29 13.50
N MET A 414 -16.46 0.08 12.28
CA MET A 414 -17.05 -0.46 11.06
C MET A 414 -16.83 -1.97 10.92
N MET A 415 -15.63 -2.44 11.23
CA MET A 415 -15.28 -3.85 11.20
C MET A 415 -16.10 -4.65 12.21
N LEU A 416 -16.21 -4.18 13.45
CA LEU A 416 -16.91 -4.94 14.51
C LEU A 416 -18.43 -4.98 14.32
N ASN A 417 -19.04 -3.91 13.79
CA ASN A 417 -20.49 -3.78 13.73
C ASN A 417 -21.11 -4.12 12.36
N TYR A 418 -20.37 -3.94 11.26
CA TYR A 418 -20.92 -4.11 9.91
C TYR A 418 -20.31 -5.26 9.12
N TRP A 419 -19.19 -5.85 9.55
CA TRP A 419 -18.59 -6.95 8.80
C TRP A 419 -19.24 -8.28 9.13
N ARG A 420 -19.71 -8.95 8.07
CA ARG A 420 -20.00 -10.38 8.08
C ARG A 420 -18.90 -11.08 7.29
N TRP A 421 -18.07 -11.86 7.98
CA TRP A 421 -16.89 -12.49 7.37
C TRP A 421 -17.28 -13.47 6.24
N ASP A 422 -18.41 -14.17 6.36
CA ASP A 422 -18.95 -15.04 5.31
C ASP A 422 -19.34 -14.26 4.05
N GLN A 423 -19.89 -13.04 4.22
CA GLN A 423 -20.20 -12.16 3.11
C GLN A 423 -18.91 -11.68 2.42
N LEU A 424 -17.87 -11.35 3.19
CA LEU A 424 -16.58 -10.96 2.61
C LEU A 424 -15.93 -12.10 1.81
N ALA A 425 -16.06 -13.34 2.29
CA ALA A 425 -15.57 -14.52 1.58
C ALA A 425 -16.34 -14.75 0.26
N SER A 426 -17.67 -14.64 0.29
CA SER A 426 -18.49 -14.75 -0.93
C SER A 426 -18.21 -13.63 -1.95
N GLU A 427 -18.01 -12.39 -1.50
CA GLU A 427 -17.56 -11.29 -2.38
C GLU A 427 -16.17 -11.57 -3.00
N ALA A 428 -15.22 -12.09 -2.22
CA ALA A 428 -13.90 -12.47 -2.71
C ALA A 428 -13.98 -13.60 -3.75
N ARG A 429 -14.87 -14.58 -3.54
CA ARG A 429 -15.16 -15.65 -4.50
C ARG A 429 -15.75 -15.09 -5.80
N GLN A 430 -16.70 -14.15 -5.72
CA GLN A 430 -17.27 -13.52 -6.92
C GLN A 430 -16.22 -12.78 -7.74
N ARG A 431 -15.29 -12.04 -7.09
CA ARG A 431 -14.18 -11.34 -7.76
C ARG A 431 -13.21 -12.29 -8.45
N THR A 432 -13.02 -13.50 -7.94
CA THR A 432 -12.10 -14.50 -8.51
C THR A 432 -12.76 -15.45 -9.52
N ALA A 433 -14.09 -15.55 -9.50
CA ALA A 433 -14.89 -16.34 -10.42
C ALA A 433 -15.05 -15.68 -11.80
N GLN A 434 -15.25 -14.35 -11.85
CA GLN A 434 -15.25 -13.55 -13.08
C GLN A 434 -13.92 -13.72 -13.82
#